data_AF-A0A969HNI5-F1
#
_entry.id   AF-A0A969HNI5-F1
#
_cell.length_a   1.000
_cell.length_b   1.000
_cell.length_c   1.000
_cell.angle_alpha   90.00
_cell.angle_beta   90.00
_cell.angle_gamma   90.00
#
_symmetry.space_group_name_H-M   'P 1'
#
loop_
_entity.id
_entity.type
_entity.pdbx_description
1 polymer ?
#
loop_
_entity_poly.entity_id
_entity_poly.type
_entity_poly.pdbx_seq_one_letter_code
_entity_poly.pdbx_strand_id
1 'polypeptide(L)'
;MLNVANACQTCHNYSEDEIQARVLIIQDRTNELMNNAEVAVGDLISDIEAAAAAGIPAEDLTTAREFHRHAQWWLDFVAAENSMGCHAPQEAARVLGESADLAR
;
A
#
# COMPACT_ATOMS: atom_id res chain seq x y z
N MET A 1 -13.63 16.22 0.12
CA MET A 1 -13.75 16.75 1.50
C MET A 1 -15.03 17.57 1.62
N LEU A 2 -15.71 17.53 2.77
CA LEU A 2 -17.04 18.15 2.93
C LEU A 2 -17.02 19.51 3.66
N ASN A 3 -15.97 19.84 4.41
CA ASN A 3 -15.86 21.10 5.16
C ASN A 3 -14.40 21.44 5.51
N VAL A 4 -13.65 22.03 4.57
CA VAL A 4 -12.22 22.32 4.73
C VAL A 4 -12.01 23.49 5.71
N ALA A 5 -12.88 24.51 5.65
CA ALA A 5 -12.80 25.68 6.52
C ALA A 5 -12.78 25.32 8.02
N ASN A 6 -13.73 24.49 8.47
CA ASN A 6 -13.80 24.14 9.89
C ASN A 6 -12.83 23.03 10.30
N ALA A 7 -12.46 22.12 9.38
CA ALA A 7 -11.60 20.99 9.71
C ALA A 7 -10.10 21.33 9.67
N CYS A 8 -9.68 22.23 8.78
CA CYS A 8 -8.26 22.44 8.46
C CYS A 8 -7.81 23.89 8.65
N GLN A 9 -8.62 24.87 8.22
CA GLN A 9 -8.19 26.28 8.21
C GLN A 9 -8.16 26.95 9.59
N THR A 10 -8.66 26.28 10.63
CA THR A 10 -8.43 26.68 12.02
C THR A 10 -6.94 26.70 12.39
N CYS A 11 -6.13 25.87 11.71
CA CYS A 11 -4.68 25.76 11.91
C CYS A 11 -3.85 26.08 10.66
N HIS A 12 -4.39 25.84 9.46
CA HIS A 12 -3.67 25.98 8.19
C HIS A 12 -4.13 27.22 7.41
N ASN A 13 -3.27 28.25 7.35
CA ASN A 13 -3.57 29.50 6.63
C ASN A 13 -3.28 29.38 5.12
N TYR A 14 -3.92 28.42 4.45
CA TYR A 14 -3.90 28.22 3.01
C TYR A 14 -5.34 28.31 2.47
N SER A 15 -5.51 28.50 1.16
CA SER A 15 -6.85 28.41 0.55
C SER A 15 -7.40 26.98 0.67
N GLU A 16 -8.73 26.84 0.67
CA GLU A 16 -9.36 25.51 0.68
C GLU A 16 -8.89 24.67 -0.52
N ASP A 17 -8.76 25.29 -1.69
CA ASP A 17 -8.25 24.65 -2.92
C ASP A 17 -6.83 24.12 -2.75
N GLU A 18 -5.94 24.87 -2.10
CA GLU A 18 -4.56 24.42 -1.87
C GLU A 18 -4.51 23.24 -0.89
N ILE A 19 -5.29 23.30 0.20
CA ILE A 19 -5.38 22.19 1.16
C ILE A 19 -5.91 20.94 0.46
N GLN A 20 -6.95 21.09 -0.36
CA GLN A 20 -7.52 19.98 -1.14
C GLN A 20 -6.52 19.40 -2.13
N ALA A 21 -5.80 20.24 -2.87
CA ALA A 21 -4.78 19.78 -3.81
C ALA A 21 -3.67 18.99 -3.09
N ARG A 22 -3.22 19.45 -1.91
CA ARG A 22 -2.19 18.75 -1.13
C ARG A 22 -2.66 17.38 -0.64
N VAL A 23 -3.90 17.28 -0.15
CA VAL A 23 -4.49 16.00 0.25
C VAL A 23 -4.58 15.06 -0.95
N LEU A 24 -5.11 15.52 -2.09
CA LEU A 24 -5.22 14.69 -3.30
C LEU A 24 -3.85 14.18 -3.78
N ILE A 25 -2.81 15.02 -3.77
CA ILE A 25 -1.45 14.59 -4.13
C ILE A 25 -0.93 13.47 -3.22
N ILE A 26 -1.24 13.52 -1.91
CA ILE A 26 -0.88 12.45 -0.98
C ILE A 26 -1.64 11.16 -1.35
N GLN A 27 -2.95 11.27 -1.53
CA GLN A 27 -3.82 10.13 -1.83
C GLN A 27 -3.44 9.45 -3.16
N ASP A 28 -3.18 10.23 -4.20
CA ASP A 28 -2.77 9.72 -5.52
C ASP A 28 -1.45 8.96 -5.42
N ARG A 29 -0.45 9.52 -4.73
CA ARG A 29 0.85 8.86 -4.54
C ARG A 29 0.76 7.58 -3.71
N THR A 30 -0.03 7.59 -2.64
CA THR A 30 -0.25 6.38 -1.84
C THR A 30 -0.96 5.32 -2.66
N ASN A 31 -1.96 5.70 -3.46
CA ASN A 31 -2.65 4.78 -4.37
C ASN A 31 -1.69 4.19 -5.42
N GLU A 32 -0.80 4.99 -6.02
CA GLU A 32 0.22 4.49 -6.96
C GLU A 32 1.15 3.47 -6.31
N LEU A 33 1.66 3.75 -5.10
CA LEU A 33 2.51 2.83 -4.35
C LEU A 33 1.76 1.54 -3.98
N MET A 34 0.49 1.66 -3.60
CA MET A 34 -0.36 0.53 -3.23
C MET A 34 -0.60 -0.38 -4.43
N ASN A 35 -0.97 0.17 -5.58
CA ASN A 35 -1.13 -0.60 -6.82
C ASN A 35 0.16 -1.33 -7.22
N ASN A 36 1.34 -0.70 -7.04
CA ASN A 36 2.61 -1.36 -7.32
C ASN A 36 2.89 -2.53 -6.36
N ALA A 37 2.56 -2.38 -5.07
CA ALA A 37 2.66 -3.46 -4.10
C ALA A 37 1.65 -4.58 -4.40
N GLU A 38 0.41 -4.26 -4.75
CA GLU A 38 -0.62 -5.22 -5.17
C GLU A 38 -0.18 -6.06 -6.36
N VAL A 39 0.41 -5.44 -7.39
CA VAL A 39 0.96 -6.15 -8.55
C VAL A 39 2.07 -7.09 -8.12
N ALA A 40 3.04 -6.62 -7.32
CA ALA A 40 4.15 -7.46 -6.87
C ALA A 40 3.66 -8.66 -6.03
N VAL A 41 2.73 -8.44 -5.11
CA VAL A 41 2.13 -9.50 -4.29
C VAL A 41 1.36 -10.50 -5.16
N GLY A 42 0.60 -10.01 -6.14
CA GLY A 42 -0.11 -10.85 -7.12
C GLY A 42 0.81 -11.69 -7.99
N ASP A 43 1.95 -11.14 -8.42
CA ASP A 43 2.98 -11.86 -9.15
C ASP A 43 3.58 -12.99 -8.29
N LEU A 44 3.94 -12.71 -7.03
CA LEU A 44 4.44 -13.73 -6.10
C LEU A 44 3.42 -14.85 -5.86
N ILE A 45 2.14 -14.52 -5.70
CA ILE A 45 1.07 -15.53 -5.59
C ILE A 45 1.06 -16.42 -6.83
N SER A 46 1.09 -15.81 -8.02
CA SER A 46 1.07 -16.53 -9.29
C SER A 46 2.29 -17.45 -9.46
N ASP A 47 3.47 -17.01 -9.05
CA ASP A 47 4.71 -17.80 -9.09
C ASP A 47 4.67 -18.99 -8.12
N ILE A 48 4.15 -18.79 -6.90
CA ILE A 48 3.94 -19.88 -5.94
C ILE A 48 2.95 -20.90 -6.49
N GLU A 49 1.85 -20.46 -7.11
CA GLU A 49 0.87 -21.35 -7.74
C GLU A 49 1.48 -22.14 -8.90
N ALA A 50 2.24 -21.49 -9.77
CA ALA A 50 2.92 -22.13 -10.90
C ALA A 50 3.94 -23.18 -10.41
N ALA A 51 4.73 -22.87 -9.39
CA ALA A 51 5.69 -23.81 -8.81
C ALA A 51 4.98 -25.02 -8.18
N ALA A 52 3.89 -24.80 -7.45
CA ALA A 52 3.08 -25.88 -6.91
C ALA A 52 2.48 -26.77 -8.02
N ALA A 53 1.97 -26.17 -9.10
CA ALA A 53 1.44 -26.90 -10.26
C ALA A 53 2.51 -27.71 -11.01
N ALA A 54 3.77 -27.26 -10.98
CA ALA A 54 4.92 -27.98 -11.51
C ALA A 54 5.37 -29.17 -10.64
N GLY A 55 4.73 -29.38 -9.48
CA GLY A 55 5.04 -30.50 -8.58
C GLY A 55 6.21 -30.21 -7.63
N ILE A 56 6.58 -28.94 -7.43
CA ILE A 56 7.55 -28.58 -6.39
C ILE A 56 6.96 -28.97 -5.02
N PRO A 57 7.72 -29.69 -4.17
CA PRO A 57 7.26 -30.08 -2.84
C PRO A 57 6.86 -28.87 -1.99
N ALA A 58 5.84 -29.05 -1.14
CA ALA A 58 5.30 -27.94 -0.35
C ALA A 58 6.33 -27.36 0.63
N GLU A 59 7.24 -28.19 1.12
CA GLU A 59 8.37 -27.80 1.98
C GLU A 59 9.31 -26.81 1.29
N ASP A 60 9.55 -26.98 -0.02
CA ASP A 60 10.42 -26.11 -0.82
C ASP A 60 9.76 -24.75 -1.13
N LEU A 61 8.44 -24.64 -0.96
CA LEU A 61 7.67 -23.40 -1.12
C LEU A 61 7.49 -22.61 0.18
N THR A 62 8.01 -23.12 1.31
CA THR A 62 7.76 -22.54 2.64
C THR A 62 8.24 -21.09 2.71
N THR A 63 9.48 -20.82 2.30
CA THR A 63 10.06 -19.48 2.36
C THR A 63 9.30 -18.48 1.48
N ALA A 64 8.91 -18.87 0.26
CA ALA A 64 8.11 -18.01 -0.62
C ALA A 64 6.75 -17.66 0.00
N ARG A 65 6.09 -18.63 0.65
CA ARG A 65 4.82 -18.41 1.36
C ARG A 65 4.96 -17.51 2.58
N GLU A 66 6.08 -17.59 3.30
CA GLU A 66 6.39 -16.67 4.40
C GLU A 66 6.58 -15.23 3.91
N PHE A 67 7.30 -15.04 2.81
CA PHE A 67 7.44 -13.74 2.16
C PHE A 67 6.09 -13.18 1.70
N HIS A 68 5.28 -13.99 1.01
CA HIS A 68 3.92 -13.62 0.62
C HIS A 68 3.08 -13.19 1.83
N ARG A 69 3.13 -13.95 2.94
CA ARG A 69 2.39 -13.60 4.17
C ARG A 69 2.78 -12.22 4.70
N HIS A 70 4.07 -11.89 4.72
CA HIS A 70 4.52 -10.59 5.21
C HIS A 70 4.21 -9.46 4.22
N ALA A 71 4.39 -9.69 2.93
CA ALA A 71 4.09 -8.73 1.88
C ALA A 71 2.60 -8.35 1.88
N GLN A 72 1.71 -9.36 1.89
CA GLN A 72 0.27 -9.16 1.97
C GLN A 72 -0.15 -8.43 3.25
N TRP A 73 0.46 -8.76 4.39
CA TRP A 73 0.15 -8.09 5.66
C TRP A 73 0.41 -6.58 5.59
N TRP A 74 1.54 -6.18 5.02
CA TRP A 74 1.87 -4.76 4.87
C TRP A 74 0.97 -4.03 3.88
N LEU A 75 0.66 -4.68 2.76
CA LEU A 75 -0.30 -4.17 1.79
C LEU A 75 -1.67 -3.94 2.45
N ASP A 76 -2.21 -4.98 3.10
CA ASP A 76 -3.52 -4.92 3.76
C ASP A 76 -3.57 -3.87 4.87
N PHE A 77 -2.48 -3.70 5.62
CA PHE A 77 -2.39 -2.69 6.68
C PHE A 77 -2.65 -1.27 6.16
N VAL A 78 -2.17 -0.96 4.95
CA VAL A 78 -2.41 0.33 4.30
C VAL A 78 -3.74 0.34 3.55
N ALA A 79 -4.07 -0.72 2.80
CA ALA A 79 -5.30 -0.81 2.01
C ALA A 79 -6.58 -0.78 2.86
N ALA A 80 -6.52 -1.30 4.10
CA ALA A 80 -7.64 -1.24 5.04
C ALA A 80 -7.91 0.18 5.59
N GLU A 81 -6.96 1.10 5.42
CA GLU A 81 -7.05 2.48 5.88
C GLU A 81 -7.53 3.39 4.74
N ASN A 82 -8.77 3.88 4.84
CA ASN A 82 -9.43 4.58 3.72
C ASN A 82 -8.94 6.02 3.47
N SER A 83 -7.99 6.56 4.24
CA SER A 83 -7.50 7.93 4.03
C SER A 83 -6.51 8.03 2.88
N MET A 84 -6.02 6.89 2.37
CA MET A 84 -4.97 6.83 1.34
C MET A 84 -3.75 7.65 1.75
N GLY A 85 -3.23 7.35 2.95
CA GLY A 85 -1.99 7.95 3.45
C GLY A 85 -2.12 9.39 3.93
N CYS A 86 -3.30 10.01 3.92
CA CYS A 86 -3.48 11.39 4.41
C CYS A 86 -3.03 11.55 5.87
N HIS A 87 -3.25 10.53 6.72
CA HIS A 87 -2.87 10.58 8.13
C HIS A 87 -1.37 10.37 8.38
N ALA A 88 -0.69 9.58 7.55
CA ALA A 88 0.72 9.22 7.74
C ALA A 88 1.41 8.85 6.40
N PRO A 89 1.62 9.82 5.50
CA PRO A 89 1.99 9.52 4.11
C PRO A 89 3.35 8.86 3.96
N GLN A 90 4.33 9.25 4.78
CA GLN A 90 5.67 8.69 4.75
C GLN A 90 5.71 7.26 5.29
N GLU A 91 4.90 6.96 6.31
CA GLU A 91 4.82 5.60 6.86
C GLU A 91 4.07 4.67 5.92
N ALA A 92 2.98 5.14 5.30
CA ALA A 92 2.29 4.40 4.24
C ALA A 92 3.27 4.08 3.09
N ALA A 93 4.06 5.06 2.64
CA ALA A 93 5.06 4.83 1.60
C ALA A 93 6.15 3.82 2.02
N ARG A 94 6.65 3.90 3.26
CA ARG A 94 7.65 2.97 3.78
C ARG A 94 7.11 1.54 3.83
N VAL A 95 5.89 1.34 4.34
CA VAL A 95 5.25 0.04 4.48
C VAL A 95 4.91 -0.57 3.11
N LEU A 96 4.40 0.23 2.17
CA LEU A 96 4.12 -0.23 0.81
C LEU A 96 5.40 -0.59 0.04
N GLY A 97 6.50 0.16 0.27
CA GLY A 97 7.81 -0.21 -0.26
C GLY A 97 8.29 -1.57 0.27
N GLU A 98 8.22 -1.77 1.59
CA GLU A 98 8.55 -3.06 2.23
C GLU A 98 7.67 -4.20 1.70
N SER A 99 6.38 -3.96 1.51
CA SER A 99 5.45 -4.93 0.90
C SER A 99 5.92 -5.36 -0.49
N ALA A 100 6.24 -4.39 -1.35
CA ALA A 100 6.71 -4.67 -2.70
C ALA A 100 8.08 -5.37 -2.73
N ASP A 101 8.99 -5.00 -1.82
CA ASP A 101 10.32 -5.62 -1.73
C ASP A 101 10.24 -7.07 -1.22
N LEU A 102 9.36 -7.37 -0.25
CA LEU A 102 9.12 -8.74 0.21
C LEU A 102 8.45 -9.62 -0.85
N ALA A 103 7.76 -9.01 -1.82
CA ALA A 103 7.05 -9.70 -2.89
C ALA A 103 7.91 -9.97 -4.15
N ARG A 104 9.19 -9.56 -4.17
CA ARG A 104 10.10 -9.68 -5.33
C ARG A 104 11.35 -10.50 -5.01
#